data_AF-A0A2A9DSD6-F1
#
_entry.id   AF-A0A2A9DSD6-F1
#
_cell.length_a   1.000
_cell.length_b   1.000
_cell.length_c   1.000
_cell.angle_alpha   90.00
_cell.angle_beta   90.00
_cell.angle_gamma   90.00
#
_symmetry.space_group_name_H-M   'P 1'
#
loop_
_entity.id
_entity.type
_entity.pdbx_description
1 polymer ?
#
loop_
_entity_poly.entity_id
_entity_poly.type
_entity_poly.pdbx_seq_one_letter_code
_entity_poly.pdbx_strand_id
1 'polypeptide(L)'
;MKGKVLFVAGLATGYVLGTRAGRKRYEQIKSGWEKIWNTEPVQKQVAKVEGFAKARVSEVPKVLASGAKKVVTTLASDATPGEKLDSTISAAKTTADELDDVSERGAASGDASSSTKRTK
;
A
#
# COMPACT_ATOMS: atom_id res chain seq x y z
N MET A 1 -6.12 5.40 15.19
CA MET A 1 -5.29 4.17 15.14
C MET A 1 -4.56 3.93 13.80
N LYS A 2 -4.46 4.93 12.91
CA LYS A 2 -4.01 4.73 11.52
C LYS A 2 -2.57 4.18 11.39
N GLY A 3 -1.65 4.65 12.24
CA GLY A 3 -0.24 4.20 12.20
C GLY A 3 -0.01 2.73 12.60
N LYS A 4 -0.90 2.13 13.41
CA LYS A 4 -0.75 0.74 13.85
C LYS A 4 -1.01 -0.26 12.71
N VAL A 5 -1.93 0.06 11.81
CA VAL A 5 -2.27 -0.80 10.66
C VAL A 5 -1.11 -0.84 9.67
N LEU A 6 -0.49 0.31 9.37
CA LEU A 6 0.71 0.38 8.51
C LEU A 6 1.90 -0.38 9.12
N PHE A 7 2.10 -0.26 10.43
CA PHE A 7 3.17 -1.00 11.12
C PHE A 7 2.98 -2.53 11.01
N VAL A 8 1.76 -3.01 11.30
CA VAL A 8 1.45 -4.45 11.18
C VAL A 8 1.56 -4.93 9.73
N ALA A 9 1.09 -4.13 8.76
CA ALA A 9 1.21 -4.47 7.35
C ALA A 9 2.69 -4.56 6.91
N GLY A 10 3.52 -3.57 7.26
CA GLY A 10 4.96 -3.58 6.95
C GLY A 10 5.69 -4.75 7.60
N LEU A 11 5.38 -5.06 8.86
CA LEU A 11 5.96 -6.21 9.58
C LEU A 11 5.55 -7.53 8.93
N ALA A 12 4.27 -7.70 8.58
CA ALA A 12 3.79 -8.90 7.89
C ALA A 12 4.50 -9.10 6.54
N THR A 13 4.59 -8.05 5.72
CA THR A 13 5.30 -8.11 4.43
C THR A 13 6.78 -8.42 4.63
N GLY A 14 7.44 -7.77 5.59
CA GLY A 14 8.85 -8.02 5.92
C GLY A 14 9.11 -9.43 6.44
N TYR A 15 8.20 -9.98 7.24
CA TYR A 15 8.30 -11.34 7.76
C TYR A 15 8.13 -12.39 6.64
N VAL A 16 7.20 -12.18 5.71
CA VAL A 16 7.00 -13.10 4.59
C VAL A 16 8.20 -13.10 3.65
N LEU A 17 8.75 -11.93 3.29
CA LEU A 17 9.96 -11.86 2.45
C LEU A 17 11.24 -12.30 3.20
N GLY A 18 11.34 -12.02 4.50
CA GLY A 18 12.52 -12.32 5.31
C GLY A 18 12.65 -13.78 5.76
N THR A 19 11.55 -14.53 5.83
CA THR A 19 11.53 -15.93 6.29
C THR A 19 12.01 -16.95 5.24
N ARG A 20 13.05 -16.59 4.46
CA ARG A 20 13.61 -17.26 3.26
C ARG A 20 13.97 -18.77 3.39
N ALA A 21 13.67 -19.47 4.48
CA ALA A 21 14.18 -20.82 4.76
C ALA A 21 13.13 -21.92 5.06
N GLY A 22 11.82 -21.71 4.88
CA GLY A 22 10.81 -22.64 5.44
C GLY A 22 9.74 -23.20 4.50
N ARG A 23 10.07 -23.85 3.36
CA ARG A 23 9.05 -24.41 2.44
C ARG A 23 7.98 -25.28 3.12
N LYS A 24 8.34 -26.07 4.14
CA LYS A 24 7.38 -26.90 4.90
C LYS A 24 6.44 -26.11 5.82
N ARG A 25 6.87 -24.95 6.33
CA ARG A 25 6.07 -24.12 7.24
C ARG A 25 5.16 -23.16 6.48
N TYR A 26 5.57 -22.73 5.28
CA TYR A 26 4.75 -21.90 4.41
C TYR A 26 3.44 -22.62 4.03
N GLU A 27 3.50 -23.90 3.68
CA GLU A 27 2.32 -24.71 3.32
C GLU A 27 1.29 -24.85 4.46
N GLN A 28 1.76 -25.04 5.71
CA GLN A 28 0.88 -25.12 6.88
C GLN A 28 0.19 -23.78 7.15
N ILE A 29 0.94 -22.68 7.06
CA ILE A 29 0.40 -21.34 7.28
C ILE A 29 -0.56 -20.98 6.14
N LYS A 30 -0.24 -21.35 4.90
CA LYS A 30 -1.07 -21.11 3.72
C LYS A 30 -2.44 -21.77 3.84
N SER A 31 -2.49 -23.06 4.19
CA SER A 31 -3.77 -23.78 4.35
C SER A 31 -4.64 -23.22 5.49
N GLY A 32 -4.03 -22.75 6.58
CA GLY A 32 -4.73 -22.06 7.67
C GLY A 32 -5.25 -20.69 7.24
N TRP A 33 -4.41 -19.92 6.54
CA TRP A 33 -4.75 -18.60 6.02
C TRP A 33 -5.89 -18.66 5.01
N GLU A 34 -5.90 -19.67 4.14
CA GLU A 34 -6.91 -19.85 3.10
C GLU A 34 -8.30 -20.09 3.68
N LYS A 35 -8.41 -20.81 4.81
CA LYS A 35 -9.69 -20.97 5.53
C LYS A 35 -10.21 -19.64 6.08
N ILE A 36 -9.31 -18.80 6.59
CA ILE A 36 -9.65 -17.49 7.17
C ILE A 36 -10.00 -16.49 6.07
N TRP A 37 -9.24 -16.50 4.97
CA TRP A 37 -9.45 -15.64 3.81
C TRP A 37 -10.79 -15.89 3.12
N ASN A 38 -11.23 -17.15 3.08
CA ASN A 38 -12.51 -17.53 2.48
C ASN A 38 -13.74 -17.20 3.35
N THR A 39 -13.58 -16.63 4.55
CA THR A 39 -14.73 -16.27 5.39
C THR A 39 -15.43 -14.99 4.89
N GLU A 40 -16.77 -14.95 4.96
CA GLU A 40 -17.57 -13.77 4.59
C GLU A 40 -17.11 -12.42 5.18
N PRO A 41 -16.76 -12.30 6.49
CA PRO A 41 -16.34 -11.02 7.04
C PRO A 41 -15.06 -10.48 6.38
N VAL A 42 -14.13 -11.36 6.03
CA VAL A 42 -12.88 -10.98 5.36
C VAL A 42 -13.17 -10.55 3.92
N GLN A 43 -13.99 -11.30 3.18
CA GLN A 43 -14.38 -10.92 1.82
C GLN A 43 -15.12 -9.58 1.78
N LYS A 44 -16.03 -9.31 2.73
CA LYS A 44 -16.74 -8.02 2.83
C LYS A 44 -15.79 -6.84 3.11
N GLN A 45 -14.76 -7.06 3.93
CA GLN A 45 -13.75 -6.04 4.21
C GLN A 45 -12.83 -5.81 3.01
N VAL A 46 -12.38 -6.89 2.35
CA VAL A 46 -11.55 -6.80 1.14
C VAL A 46 -12.32 -6.10 0.02
N ALA A 47 -13.57 -6.48 -0.23
CA ALA A 47 -14.41 -5.84 -1.25
C ALA A 47 -14.64 -4.35 -0.97
N LYS A 48 -14.83 -3.97 0.29
CA LYS A 48 -14.95 -2.55 0.68
C LYS A 48 -13.65 -1.80 0.39
N VAL A 49 -12.50 -2.34 0.78
CA VAL A 49 -11.19 -1.74 0.52
C VAL A 49 -10.91 -1.69 -0.97
N GLU A 50 -11.24 -2.71 -1.75
CA GLU A 50 -11.04 -2.76 -3.20
C GLU A 50 -11.88 -1.71 -3.92
N GLY A 51 -13.12 -1.47 -3.47
CA GLY A 51 -13.95 -0.38 -3.99
C GLY A 51 -13.34 1.00 -3.74
N PHE A 52 -12.83 1.25 -2.53
CA PHE A 52 -12.13 2.50 -2.21
C PHE A 52 -10.78 2.63 -2.95
N ALA A 53 -10.05 1.53 -3.10
CA ALA A 53 -8.75 1.51 -3.77
C ALA A 53 -8.90 1.70 -5.28
N LYS A 54 -9.82 1.00 -5.96
CA LYS A 54 -10.09 1.20 -7.40
C LYS A 54 -10.42 2.66 -7.73
N ALA A 55 -11.18 3.33 -6.87
CA ALA A 55 -11.51 4.74 -7.05
C ALA A 55 -10.28 5.68 -6.99
N ARG A 56 -9.14 5.25 -6.43
CA ARG A 56 -7.93 6.08 -6.28
C ARG A 56 -6.75 5.58 -7.10
N VAL A 57 -6.69 4.28 -7.38
CA VAL A 57 -5.59 3.63 -8.12
C VAL A 57 -5.62 3.99 -9.62
N SER A 58 -6.80 4.28 -10.19
CA SER A 58 -6.95 4.66 -11.60
C SER A 58 -6.25 5.98 -11.97
N GLU A 59 -5.94 6.84 -11.00
CA GLU A 59 -5.31 8.15 -11.23
C GLU A 59 -3.80 8.18 -10.91
N VAL A 60 -3.29 7.14 -10.24
CA VAL A 60 -1.94 7.11 -9.68
C VAL A 60 -1.00 6.03 -10.28
N PRO A 61 -1.03 5.68 -11.58
CA PRO A 61 -0.05 4.75 -12.17
C PRO A 61 1.40 5.21 -12.05
N LYS A 62 1.65 6.52 -12.17
CA LYS A 62 3.01 7.08 -12.26
C LYS A 62 3.76 7.10 -10.92
N VAL A 63 3.05 7.35 -9.83
CA VAL A 63 3.62 7.35 -8.47
C VAL A 63 3.90 5.91 -8.03
N LEU A 64 3.03 4.96 -8.36
CA LEU A 64 3.27 3.53 -8.12
C LEU A 64 4.51 3.03 -8.89
N ALA A 65 4.62 3.36 -10.18
CA ALA A 65 5.76 2.95 -10.99
C ALA A 65 7.08 3.60 -10.54
N SER A 66 7.04 4.88 -10.15
CA SER A 66 8.21 5.61 -9.66
C SER A 66 8.66 5.12 -8.30
N GLY A 67 7.72 4.90 -7.37
CA GLY A 67 7.99 4.33 -6.05
C GLY A 67 8.59 2.94 -6.13
N ALA A 68 8.03 2.07 -6.99
CA ALA A 68 8.56 0.73 -7.21
C ALA A 68 9.99 0.73 -7.79
N LYS A 69 10.27 1.55 -8.82
CA LYS A 69 11.63 1.66 -9.38
C LYS A 69 12.63 2.14 -8.33
N LYS A 70 12.24 3.13 -7.51
CA LYS A 70 13.13 3.72 -6.50
C LYS A 70 13.51 2.71 -5.41
N VAL A 71 12.55 1.92 -4.94
CA VAL A 71 12.79 0.86 -3.97
C VAL A 71 13.67 -0.25 -4.56
N VAL A 72 13.40 -0.70 -5.79
CA VAL A 72 14.23 -1.74 -6.42
C VAL A 72 15.68 -1.26 -6.63
N THR A 73 15.87 -0.01 -7.04
CA THR A 73 17.21 0.58 -7.20
C THR A 73 17.94 0.70 -5.85
N THR A 74 17.27 1.12 -4.77
CA THR A 74 17.92 1.23 -3.45
C THR A 74 18.30 -0.13 -2.87
N LEU A 75 17.52 -1.18 -3.15
CA LEU A 75 17.89 -2.55 -2.76
C LEU A 75 19.08 -3.09 -3.56
N ALA A 76 19.17 -2.77 -4.85
CA ALA A 76 20.22 -3.24 -5.75
C ALA A 76 21.57 -2.52 -5.59
N SER A 77 21.61 -1.34 -4.95
CA SER A 77 22.86 -0.62 -4.67
C SER A 77 23.72 -1.34 -3.62
N ASP A 78 25.05 -1.24 -3.75
CA ASP A 78 26.04 -1.77 -2.79
C ASP A 78 26.19 -0.88 -1.54
N ALA A 79 25.06 -0.43 -0.98
CA ALA A 79 25.03 0.40 0.23
C ALA A 79 24.97 -0.45 1.50
N THR A 80 25.36 0.12 2.64
CA THR A 80 25.24 -0.59 3.92
C THR A 80 23.76 -0.83 4.27
N PRO A 81 23.44 -1.87 5.08
CA PRO A 81 22.05 -2.14 5.48
C PRO A 81 21.34 -0.92 6.09
N GLY A 82 22.07 -0.06 6.81
CA GLY A 82 21.54 1.18 7.40
C GLY A 82 21.11 2.21 6.34
N GLU A 83 21.94 2.44 5.33
CA GLU A 83 21.63 3.38 4.23
C GLU A 83 20.50 2.86 3.34
N LYS A 84 20.40 1.54 3.14
CA LYS A 84 19.27 0.93 2.42
C LYS A 84 17.95 1.13 3.16
N LEU A 85 17.95 1.02 4.49
CA LEU A 85 16.79 1.27 5.33
C LEU A 85 16.36 2.75 5.25
N ASP A 86 17.31 3.67 5.39
CA ASP A 86 17.03 5.12 5.42
C ASP A 86 16.51 5.64 4.06
N SER A 87 17.10 5.15 2.97
CA SER A 87 16.65 5.45 1.61
C SER A 87 15.28 4.86 1.28
N THR A 88 14.96 3.68 1.80
CA THR A 88 13.63 3.05 1.64
C THR A 88 12.56 3.81 2.44
N ILE A 89 12.88 4.24 3.67
CA ILE A 89 11.99 5.07 4.48
C ILE A 89 11.72 6.41 3.78
N SER A 90 12.76 7.03 3.21
CA SER A 90 12.63 8.28 2.45
C SER A 90 11.80 8.14 1.17
N ALA A 91 11.99 7.05 0.42
CA ALA A 91 11.18 6.74 -0.76
C ALA A 91 9.71 6.47 -0.39
N ALA A 92 9.48 5.75 0.72
CA ALA A 92 8.13 5.50 1.24
C ALA A 92 7.44 6.81 1.67
N LYS A 93 8.16 7.72 2.36
CA LYS A 93 7.63 9.03 2.75
C LYS A 93 7.25 9.88 1.53
N THR A 94 8.13 9.95 0.52
CA THR A 94 7.86 10.67 -0.74
C THR A 94 6.60 10.13 -1.45
N THR A 95 6.44 8.82 -1.46
CA THR A 95 5.27 8.17 -2.09
C THR A 95 4.00 8.45 -1.29
N ALA A 96 4.09 8.50 0.05
CA ALA A 96 2.98 8.87 0.92
C ALA A 96 2.58 10.34 0.75
N ASP A 97 3.54 11.26 0.66
CA ASP A 97 3.27 12.69 0.40
C ASP A 97 2.62 12.90 -0.99
N GLU A 98 3.06 12.20 -2.05
CA GLU A 98 2.39 12.25 -3.36
C GLU A 98 0.96 11.66 -3.32
N LEU A 99 0.72 10.62 -2.52
CA LEU A 99 -0.61 10.05 -2.35
C LEU A 99 -1.55 10.95 -1.55
N ASP A 100 -1.02 11.67 -0.55
CA ASP A 100 -1.78 12.66 0.22
C ASP A 100 -2.15 13.86 -0.66
N ASP A 101 -1.21 14.38 -1.45
CA ASP A 101 -1.43 15.47 -2.41
C ASP A 101 -2.41 15.09 -3.54
N VAL A 102 -2.35 13.86 -4.08
CA VAL A 102 -3.37 13.37 -5.02
C VAL A 102 -4.72 13.16 -4.32
N SER A 103 -4.73 12.75 -3.05
CA SER A 103 -5.96 12.62 -2.28
C SER A 103 -6.60 13.99 -1.97
N GLU A 104 -5.81 15.03 -1.70
CA GLU A 104 -6.28 16.40 -1.51
C GLU A 104 -6.71 17.04 -2.83
N ARG A 105 -5.98 16.84 -3.93
CA ARG A 105 -6.40 17.30 -5.26
C ARG A 105 -7.65 16.59 -5.77
N GLY A 106 -7.80 15.30 -5.49
CA GLY A 106 -9.03 14.54 -5.75
C GLY A 106 -10.21 14.96 -4.85
N ALA A 107 -9.93 15.48 -3.66
CA ALA A 107 -10.96 16.10 -2.81
C ALA A 107 -11.37 17.50 -3.32
N ALA A 108 -10.42 18.29 -3.86
CA ALA A 108 -10.68 19.59 -4.47
C ALA A 108 -11.45 19.49 -5.80
N SER A 109 -11.22 18.44 -6.60
CA SER A 109 -11.99 18.19 -7.83
C SER A 109 -13.40 17.62 -7.56
N GLY A 110 -13.60 16.95 -6.42
CA GLY A 110 -14.92 16.52 -5.96
C GLY A 110 -15.81 17.66 -5.45
N ASP A 111 -15.22 18.73 -4.91
CA ASP A 111 -15.97 19.91 -4.42
C ASP A 111 -16.33 20.88 -5.56
N ALA A 112 -15.49 21.00 -6.60
CA ALA A 112 -15.76 21.85 -7.76
C ALA A 112 -16.92 21.36 -8.66
N SER A 113 -17.34 20.09 -8.56
CA SER A 113 -18.47 19.56 -9.34
C SER A 113 -19.83 19.71 -8.63
N SER A 114 -19.86 20.09 -7.35
CA SER A 114 -21.12 20.21 -6.59
C SER A 114 -21.68 21.65 -6.47
N SER A 115 -20.90 22.69 -6.82
CA SER A 115 -21.32 24.09 -6.64
C SER A 115 -21.92 24.77 -7.90
N THR A 116 -21.75 24.21 -9.11
CA THR A 116 -22.19 24.88 -10.36
C THR A 116 -23.57 24.43 -10.87
N LYS A 117 -24.32 23.57 -10.15
CA LYS A 117 -25.64 23.07 -10.60
C LYS A 117 -26.83 23.44 -9.71
N ARG A 118 -26.71 24.49 -8.90
CA ARG A 118 -27.86 25.11 -8.19
C ARG A 118 -27.71 26.63 -8.10
N THR A 119 -27.88 27.32 -9.23
CA THR A 119 -28.43 28.67 -9.23
C THR A 119 -29.41 28.80 -10.38
N LYS A 120 -30.60 29.24 -9.99
CA LYS A 120 -31.69 29.70 -10.86
C LYS A 120 -31.28 30.97 -11.58
#